data_AF-A0A0Q8LGI2-F1
#
_entry.id   AF-A0A0Q8LGI2-F1
#
_cell.length_a   1.000
_cell.length_b   1.000
_cell.length_c   1.000
_cell.angle_alpha   90.00
_cell.angle_beta   90.00
_cell.angle_gamma   90.00
#
_symmetry.space_group_name_H-M   'P 1'
#
loop_
_entity.id
_entity.type
_entity.pdbx_description
1 polymer ?
#
loop_
_entity_poly.entity_id
_entity_poly.type
_entity_poly.pdbx_seq_one_letter_code
_entity_poly.pdbx_strand_id
1 'polypeptide(L)'
;MSHRISISEKGESFVDLTLAQAMEIQALRFCRVTPTSIAGRWRITDVGKIGVAVVEGRELRVVPKTSLENIVFMASMGGVQLNLAATETQHGAETSIPTAIASAFVNALDQATRRGLLKGYRSIQESSTVVRGRWDIARQLAVRPGIPIPVEIDFDDFTEDIDENRILHTALRVLDRLDGLTIGLGHTLKGMQVLFVDVESLPRGLPLPEIRLHRLNQHYAAPLQLARVILEAVSWTHREGATVGGTFLVDMAQVFEGYVANRLHTILAEDGLTVTAQDRHYWLDTDRAIALRPDIVISAHGVPLTVADTKYKVLGAGHGSPPNGDVYQAVAYALALNVPDAHLLYVSGDVIERTLEIPTAGVRVYVHAIPISGTIEQVEAGVAHLARTLTADAAFA
;
A
#
# COMPACT_ATOMS: atom_id res chain seq x y z
N MET A 1 -1.89 -32.88 5.06
CA MET A 1 -3.13 -32.07 5.01
C MET A 1 -2.86 -30.80 5.80
N SER A 2 -2.81 -29.65 5.13
CA SER A 2 -2.62 -28.35 5.80
C SER A 2 -3.83 -28.09 6.71
N HIS A 3 -3.59 -27.92 8.01
CA HIS A 3 -4.64 -27.48 8.94
C HIS A 3 -4.84 -25.98 8.73
N ARG A 4 -5.98 -25.62 8.11
CA ARG A 4 -6.41 -24.23 7.93
C ARG A 4 -6.97 -23.67 9.24
N ILE A 5 -6.54 -22.47 9.60
CA ILE A 5 -7.00 -21.74 10.79
C ILE A 5 -7.53 -20.39 10.33
N SER A 6 -8.77 -20.06 10.68
CA SER A 6 -9.33 -18.74 10.42
C SER A 6 -9.09 -17.81 11.61
N ILE A 7 -8.55 -16.63 11.34
CA ILE A 7 -8.37 -15.53 12.29
C ILE A 7 -9.31 -14.40 11.87
N SER A 8 -10.08 -13.88 12.82
CA SER A 8 -10.88 -12.67 12.59
C SER A 8 -9.99 -11.44 12.70
N GLU A 9 -10.12 -10.49 11.75
CA GLU A 9 -9.47 -9.18 11.84
C GLU A 9 -9.94 -8.39 13.08
N LYS A 10 -11.22 -8.52 13.47
CA LYS A 10 -11.80 -7.86 14.64
C LYS A 10 -11.85 -8.82 15.84
N GLY A 11 -11.52 -8.29 17.02
CA GLY A 11 -11.67 -8.98 18.28
C GLY A 11 -10.51 -9.91 18.59
N GLU A 12 -10.82 -11.09 19.12
CA GLU A 12 -9.83 -12.04 19.61
C GLU A 12 -10.07 -13.40 18.99
N SER A 13 -9.00 -14.03 18.52
CA SER A 13 -9.03 -15.39 18.03
C SER A 13 -8.21 -16.27 18.97
N PHE A 14 -8.73 -17.45 19.30
CA PHE A 14 -8.02 -18.42 20.13
C PHE A 14 -7.66 -19.63 19.27
N VAL A 15 -6.37 -19.93 19.21
CA VAL A 15 -5.82 -20.94 18.28
C VAL A 15 -4.85 -21.87 19.02
N ASP A 16 -4.86 -23.14 18.64
CA ASP A 16 -3.94 -24.12 19.19
C ASP A 16 -2.64 -24.14 18.37
N LEU A 17 -1.54 -23.72 18.97
CA LEU A 17 -0.24 -23.55 18.32
C LEU A 17 0.90 -24.06 19.21
N THR A 18 1.97 -24.55 18.59
CA THR A 18 3.23 -24.76 19.31
C THR A 18 3.89 -23.41 19.64
N LEU A 19 4.83 -23.41 20.59
CA LEU A 19 5.60 -22.21 20.91
C LEU A 19 6.36 -21.67 19.68
N ALA A 20 6.94 -22.56 18.87
CA ALA A 20 7.64 -22.18 17.64
C ALA A 20 6.70 -21.46 16.65
N GLN A 21 5.51 -22.03 16.42
CA GLN A 21 4.49 -21.42 15.56
C GLN A 21 4.03 -20.05 16.09
N ALA A 22 3.80 -19.93 17.39
CA ALA A 22 3.42 -18.67 18.02
C ALA A 22 4.52 -17.59 17.86
N MET A 23 5.79 -17.96 18.02
CA MET A 23 6.92 -17.05 17.83
C MET A 23 7.08 -16.61 16.37
N GLU A 24 6.88 -17.52 15.42
CA GLU A 24 6.95 -17.21 13.98
C GLU A 24 5.82 -16.27 13.56
N ILE A 25 4.58 -16.52 14.01
CA ILE A 25 3.44 -15.62 13.78
C ILE A 25 3.71 -14.23 14.34
N GLN A 26 4.24 -14.14 15.57
CA GLN A 26 4.62 -12.86 16.17
C GLN A 26 5.73 -12.15 15.37
N ALA A 27 6.68 -12.90 14.78
CA ALA A 27 7.76 -12.35 13.96
C ALA A 27 7.27 -11.79 12.62
N LEU A 28 6.14 -12.29 12.09
CA LEU A 28 5.47 -11.73 10.90
C LEU A 28 4.81 -10.36 11.17
N ARG A 29 4.66 -9.96 12.44
CA ARG A 29 4.19 -8.63 12.88
C ARG A 29 2.86 -8.19 12.25
N PHE A 30 1.98 -9.12 11.93
CA PHE A 30 0.62 -8.81 11.46
C PHE A 30 -0.42 -8.86 12.59
N CYS A 31 -0.07 -9.41 13.74
CA CYS A 31 -0.93 -9.51 14.90
C CYS A 31 -0.09 -9.59 16.18
N ARG A 32 -0.76 -9.46 17.33
CA ARG A 32 -0.20 -9.74 18.65
C ARG A 32 -0.59 -11.16 19.06
N VAL A 33 0.40 -11.96 19.44
CA VAL A 33 0.22 -13.33 19.96
C VAL A 33 0.55 -13.34 21.45
N THR A 34 -0.38 -13.82 22.28
CA THR A 34 -0.19 -13.91 23.74
C THR A 34 -0.58 -15.31 24.25
N PRO A 35 0.12 -15.85 25.27
CA PRO A 35 -0.24 -17.13 25.86
C PRO A 35 -1.56 -17.03 26.64
N THR A 36 -2.29 -18.14 26.72
CA THR A 36 -3.48 -18.26 27.58
C THR A 36 -3.19 -19.11 28.82
N SER A 37 -4.18 -19.27 29.71
CA SER A 37 -4.10 -20.19 30.84
C SER A 37 -4.10 -21.67 30.44
N ILE A 38 -4.41 -21.99 29.18
CA ILE A 38 -4.43 -23.36 28.64
C ILE A 38 -3.14 -23.57 27.83
N ALA A 39 -2.33 -24.56 28.24
CA ALA A 39 -1.10 -24.90 27.53
C ALA A 39 -1.37 -25.28 26.07
N GLY A 40 -0.57 -24.72 25.16
CA GLY A 40 -0.73 -24.92 23.70
C GLY A 40 -1.81 -24.06 23.06
N ARG A 41 -2.59 -23.29 23.83
CA ARG A 41 -3.60 -22.37 23.31
C ARG A 41 -3.13 -20.93 23.42
N TRP A 42 -3.21 -20.22 22.30
CA TRP A 42 -2.73 -18.86 22.15
C TRP A 42 -3.87 -17.92 21.77
N ARG A 43 -3.79 -16.69 22.25
CA ARG A 43 -4.72 -15.59 21.93
C ARG A 43 -4.07 -14.67 20.91
N ILE A 44 -4.76 -14.44 19.81
CA ILE A 44 -4.37 -13.52 18.74
C ILE A 44 -5.26 -12.29 18.82
N THR A 45 -4.65 -11.10 18.87
CA THR A 45 -5.31 -9.78 18.90
C THR A 45 -4.55 -8.79 18.00
N ASP A 46 -5.02 -7.55 17.91
CA ASP A 46 -4.35 -6.44 17.19
C ASP A 46 -3.95 -6.82 15.74
N VAL A 47 -4.85 -7.46 15.01
CA VAL A 47 -4.60 -7.90 13.63
C VAL A 47 -4.58 -6.68 12.72
N GLY A 48 -3.40 -6.33 12.18
CA GLY A 48 -3.18 -5.17 11.32
C GLY A 48 -3.11 -5.48 9.82
N LYS A 49 -2.99 -6.76 9.43
CA LYS A 49 -2.91 -7.17 8.03
C LYS A 49 -3.82 -8.34 7.73
N ILE A 50 -4.34 -8.38 6.50
CA ILE A 50 -5.27 -9.40 6.02
C ILE A 50 -4.63 -10.28 4.96
N GLY A 51 -5.14 -11.50 4.78
CA GLY A 51 -4.63 -12.43 3.76
C GLY A 51 -4.31 -13.79 4.33
N VAL A 52 -3.25 -14.40 3.82
CA VAL A 52 -2.83 -15.76 4.16
C VAL A 52 -1.45 -15.71 4.77
N ALA A 53 -1.23 -16.40 5.89
CA ALA A 53 0.09 -16.65 6.45
C ALA A 53 0.32 -18.16 6.56
N VAL A 54 1.43 -18.65 6.03
CA VAL A 54 1.87 -20.03 6.17
C VAL A 54 3.01 -20.09 7.18
N VAL A 55 2.82 -20.89 8.24
CA VAL A 55 3.74 -21.04 9.37
C VAL A 55 3.86 -22.53 9.70
N GLU A 56 5.06 -23.10 9.58
CA GLU A 56 5.33 -24.53 9.82
C GLU A 56 4.27 -25.48 9.17
N GLY A 57 3.91 -25.20 7.91
CA GLY A 57 2.93 -25.99 7.15
C GLY A 57 1.46 -25.80 7.54
N ARG A 58 1.15 -24.83 8.43
CA ARG A 58 -0.22 -24.40 8.73
C ARG A 58 -0.57 -23.12 8.01
N GLU A 59 -1.77 -23.07 7.47
CA GLU A 59 -2.30 -21.91 6.76
C GLU A 59 -3.24 -21.13 7.68
N LEU A 60 -2.85 -19.91 8.04
CA LEU A 60 -3.66 -18.96 8.78
C LEU A 60 -4.31 -17.98 7.79
N ARG A 61 -5.63 -17.97 7.75
CA ARG A 61 -6.42 -17.05 6.92
C ARG A 61 -6.97 -15.94 7.80
N VAL A 62 -6.53 -14.71 7.57
CA VAL A 62 -7.13 -13.54 8.19
C VAL A 62 -8.33 -13.12 7.35
N VAL A 63 -9.52 -13.27 7.92
CA VAL A 63 -10.78 -12.90 7.27
C VAL A 63 -11.00 -11.40 7.43
N PRO A 64 -11.07 -10.63 6.33
CA PRO A 64 -11.23 -9.18 6.41
C PRO A 64 -12.65 -8.80 6.81
N LYS A 65 -12.81 -7.61 7.41
CA LYS A 65 -14.12 -6.99 7.66
C LYS A 65 -14.73 -6.34 6.41
N THR A 66 -13.93 -6.17 5.36
CA THR A 66 -14.28 -5.52 4.10
C THR A 66 -14.39 -6.56 2.98
N SER A 67 -15.32 -6.35 2.03
CA SER A 67 -15.48 -7.25 0.88
C SER A 67 -14.21 -7.25 0.01
N LEU A 68 -13.95 -8.37 -0.68
CA LEU A 68 -12.81 -8.47 -1.61
C LEU A 68 -12.90 -7.44 -2.75
N GLU A 69 -14.12 -7.12 -3.20
CA GLU A 69 -14.36 -6.10 -4.22
C GLU A 69 -13.87 -4.73 -3.77
N ASN A 70 -14.24 -4.30 -2.55
CA ASN A 70 -13.81 -3.03 -2.01
C ASN A 70 -12.30 -3.02 -1.70
N ILE A 71 -11.73 -4.14 -1.25
CA ILE A 71 -10.28 -4.27 -1.06
C ILE A 71 -9.54 -4.06 -2.38
N VAL A 72 -9.94 -4.73 -3.45
CA VAL A 72 -9.32 -4.57 -4.78
C VAL A 72 -9.54 -3.16 -5.33
N PHE A 73 -10.75 -2.62 -5.16
CA PHE A 73 -11.05 -1.26 -5.57
C PHE A 73 -10.14 -0.25 -4.88
N MET A 74 -9.98 -0.33 -3.56
CA MET A 74 -9.07 0.53 -2.81
C MET A 74 -7.59 0.28 -3.18
N ALA A 75 -7.16 -0.98 -3.27
CA ALA A 75 -5.77 -1.34 -3.61
C ALA A 75 -5.35 -0.89 -5.01
N SER A 76 -6.30 -0.74 -5.93
CA SER A 76 -6.10 -0.18 -7.26
C SER A 76 -6.34 1.34 -7.33
N MET A 77 -6.53 2.00 -6.19
CA MET A 77 -6.82 3.42 -6.05
C MET A 77 -8.09 3.87 -6.82
N GLY A 78 -9.09 2.99 -6.87
CA GLY A 78 -10.34 3.16 -7.60
C GLY A 78 -10.28 2.80 -9.09
N GLY A 79 -9.13 2.35 -9.59
CA GLY A 79 -8.91 2.07 -11.01
C GLY A 79 -9.46 0.72 -11.50
N VAL A 80 -9.74 -0.22 -10.59
CA VAL A 80 -10.22 -1.57 -10.93
C VAL A 80 -11.43 -1.95 -10.08
N GLN A 81 -12.53 -2.25 -10.76
CA GLN A 81 -13.69 -2.89 -10.14
C GLN A 81 -13.64 -4.39 -10.38
N LEU A 82 -13.55 -5.17 -9.31
CA LEU A 82 -13.55 -6.62 -9.41
C LEU A 82 -14.99 -7.12 -9.60
N ASN A 83 -15.22 -7.95 -10.62
CA ASN A 83 -16.45 -8.72 -10.72
C ASN A 83 -16.18 -10.13 -10.18
N LEU A 84 -16.57 -10.38 -8.92
CA LEU A 84 -16.33 -11.67 -8.28
C LEU A 84 -16.99 -12.83 -9.02
N ALA A 85 -18.22 -12.68 -9.51
CA ALA A 85 -18.92 -13.73 -10.24
C ALA A 85 -18.19 -14.14 -11.53
N ALA A 86 -17.68 -13.17 -12.30
CA ALA A 86 -16.85 -13.45 -13.47
C ALA A 86 -15.50 -14.08 -13.06
N THR A 87 -14.92 -13.63 -11.95
CA THR A 87 -13.65 -14.14 -11.45
C THR A 87 -13.75 -15.59 -10.97
N GLU A 88 -14.81 -15.93 -10.22
CA GLU A 88 -15.08 -17.29 -9.75
C GLU A 88 -15.36 -18.24 -10.91
N THR A 89 -16.04 -17.75 -11.95
CA THR A 89 -16.30 -18.53 -13.17
C THR A 89 -15.01 -18.81 -13.94
N GLN A 90 -14.09 -17.84 -14.01
CA GLN A 90 -12.83 -17.96 -14.75
C GLN A 90 -11.73 -18.70 -13.96
N HIS A 91 -11.73 -18.61 -12.63
CA HIS A 91 -10.61 -19.02 -11.79
C HIS A 91 -10.97 -20.02 -10.68
N GLY A 92 -12.26 -20.27 -10.36
CA GLY A 92 -12.70 -21.23 -9.36
C GLY A 92 -13.38 -20.61 -8.11
N ALA A 93 -14.03 -21.45 -7.29
CA ALA A 93 -15.05 -21.03 -6.30
C ALA A 93 -14.56 -20.53 -4.91
N GLU A 94 -13.27 -20.60 -4.58
CA GLU A 94 -12.74 -19.99 -3.34
C GLU A 94 -11.78 -18.84 -3.71
N THR A 95 -12.34 -17.64 -3.92
CA THR A 95 -11.51 -16.45 -4.15
C THR A 95 -10.89 -15.98 -2.83
N SER A 96 -9.61 -16.25 -2.64
CA SER A 96 -8.82 -15.70 -1.52
C SER A 96 -8.35 -14.27 -1.84
N ILE A 97 -7.91 -13.51 -0.83
CA ILE A 97 -7.33 -12.16 -1.02
C ILE A 97 -6.17 -12.19 -2.04
N PRO A 98 -5.18 -13.11 -1.94
CA PRO A 98 -4.12 -13.19 -2.94
C PRO A 98 -4.66 -13.42 -4.36
N THR A 99 -5.62 -14.33 -4.53
CA THR A 99 -6.24 -14.62 -5.83
C THR A 99 -7.01 -13.43 -6.39
N ALA A 100 -7.76 -12.71 -5.55
CA ALA A 100 -8.51 -11.51 -5.95
C ALA A 100 -7.56 -10.40 -6.45
N ILE A 101 -6.52 -10.09 -5.68
CA ILE A 101 -5.55 -9.04 -6.03
C ILE A 101 -4.74 -9.45 -7.26
N ALA A 102 -4.30 -10.70 -7.34
CA ALA A 102 -3.57 -11.20 -8.50
C ALA A 102 -4.41 -11.19 -9.78
N SER A 103 -5.70 -11.58 -9.70
CA SER A 103 -6.61 -11.51 -10.85
C SER A 103 -6.85 -10.07 -11.29
N ALA A 104 -7.07 -9.16 -10.34
CA ALA A 104 -7.21 -7.73 -10.64
C ALA A 104 -5.95 -7.15 -11.29
N PHE A 105 -4.77 -7.52 -10.78
CA PHE A 105 -3.48 -7.10 -11.31
C PHE A 105 -3.27 -7.58 -12.74
N VAL A 106 -3.48 -8.88 -13.00
CA VAL A 106 -3.36 -9.48 -14.33
C VAL A 106 -4.31 -8.82 -15.32
N ASN A 107 -5.57 -8.60 -14.94
CA ASN A 107 -6.56 -7.95 -15.80
C ASN A 107 -6.20 -6.49 -16.10
N ALA A 108 -5.73 -5.75 -15.09
CA ALA A 108 -5.30 -4.36 -15.26
C ALA A 108 -4.02 -4.28 -16.12
N LEU A 109 -3.11 -5.21 -15.94
CA LEU A 109 -1.86 -5.29 -16.68
C LEU A 109 -2.09 -5.70 -18.14
N ASP A 110 -2.99 -6.65 -18.42
CA ASP A 110 -3.40 -7.01 -19.78
C ASP A 110 -3.92 -5.77 -20.51
N GLN A 111 -4.88 -5.06 -19.91
CA GLN A 111 -5.46 -3.84 -20.47
C GLN A 111 -4.41 -2.76 -20.73
N ALA A 112 -3.49 -2.57 -19.80
CA ALA A 112 -2.41 -1.60 -19.90
C ALA A 112 -1.41 -1.96 -21.02
N THR A 113 -1.18 -3.24 -21.28
CA THR A 113 -0.13 -3.72 -22.19
C THR A 113 -0.64 -4.21 -23.55
N ARG A 114 -1.93 -4.03 -23.86
CA ARG A 114 -2.52 -4.42 -25.16
C ARG A 114 -1.81 -3.86 -26.39
N ARG A 115 -1.11 -2.73 -26.24
CA ARG A 115 -0.36 -2.07 -27.31
C ARG A 115 1.16 -2.30 -27.24
N GLY A 116 1.59 -3.24 -26.41
CA GLY A 116 3.00 -3.46 -26.06
C GLY A 116 3.41 -2.74 -24.77
N LEU A 117 4.64 -2.97 -24.35
CA LEU A 117 5.23 -2.32 -23.19
C LEU A 117 5.58 -0.85 -23.50
N LEU A 118 5.46 -0.01 -22.47
CA LEU A 118 5.92 1.36 -22.54
C LEU A 118 7.45 1.37 -22.69
N LYS A 119 7.93 2.14 -23.66
CA LYS A 119 9.36 2.46 -23.79
C LYS A 119 9.64 3.82 -23.19
N GLY A 120 10.77 3.94 -22.51
CA GLY A 120 11.24 5.19 -21.95
C GLY A 120 12.76 5.28 -21.98
N TYR A 121 13.27 6.46 -21.65
CA TYR A 121 14.70 6.68 -21.52
C TYR A 121 15.16 6.26 -20.13
N ARG A 122 16.21 5.45 -20.08
CA ARG A 122 16.91 5.10 -18.84
C ARG A 122 18.37 5.44 -18.98
N SER A 123 18.92 6.15 -17.99
CA SER A 123 20.35 6.40 -17.90
C SER A 123 21.07 5.13 -17.43
N ILE A 124 21.97 4.64 -18.26
CA ILE A 124 22.79 3.46 -18.03
C ILE A 124 24.23 3.91 -17.84
N GLN A 125 24.88 3.39 -16.79
CA GLN A 125 26.30 3.58 -16.56
C GLN A 125 27.04 2.26 -16.76
N GLU A 126 27.89 2.15 -17.77
CA GLU A 126 28.51 0.90 -18.23
C GLU A 126 30.03 1.07 -18.44
N SER A 127 30.81 0.01 -18.22
CA SER A 127 32.19 -0.06 -18.70
C SER A 127 32.22 -0.71 -20.08
N SER A 128 32.49 0.06 -21.14
CA SER A 128 32.42 -0.44 -22.53
C SER A 128 33.73 -0.26 -23.30
N THR A 129 34.00 -1.14 -24.26
CA THR A 129 35.16 -1.01 -25.16
C THR A 129 34.92 -0.01 -26.29
N VAL A 130 33.67 0.42 -26.47
CA VAL A 130 33.25 1.45 -27.42
C VAL A 130 32.63 2.62 -26.68
N VAL A 131 32.84 3.83 -27.18
CA VAL A 131 32.24 5.03 -26.58
C VAL A 131 30.84 5.22 -27.15
N ARG A 132 29.81 5.04 -26.32
CA ARG A 132 28.41 5.39 -26.60
C ARG A 132 27.94 6.37 -25.52
N GLY A 133 27.44 7.54 -25.93
CA GLY A 133 27.04 8.60 -25.01
C GLY A 133 28.23 9.39 -24.42
N ARG A 134 28.18 9.69 -23.12
CA ARG A 134 29.14 10.55 -22.42
C ARG A 134 30.17 9.71 -21.67
N TRP A 135 31.45 10.07 -21.76
CA TRP A 135 32.48 9.49 -20.91
C TRP A 135 32.39 10.05 -19.48
N ASP A 136 32.21 9.18 -18.49
CA ASP A 136 32.39 9.49 -17.08
C ASP A 136 33.89 9.42 -16.70
N ILE A 137 34.58 10.53 -16.93
CA ILE A 137 36.02 10.66 -16.62
C ILE A 137 36.27 10.52 -15.12
N ALA A 138 35.34 10.98 -14.27
CA ALA A 138 35.51 10.90 -12.82
C ALA A 138 35.49 9.43 -12.36
N ARG A 139 34.52 8.65 -12.84
CA ARG A 139 34.44 7.20 -12.59
C ARG A 139 35.61 6.45 -13.22
N GLN A 140 36.05 6.82 -14.42
CA GLN A 140 37.24 6.23 -15.05
C GLN A 140 38.47 6.37 -14.16
N LEU A 141 38.75 7.58 -13.67
CA LEU A 141 39.93 7.84 -12.84
C LEU A 141 39.81 7.18 -11.47
N ALA A 142 38.60 7.08 -10.91
CA ALA A 142 38.36 6.47 -9.60
C ALA A 142 38.46 4.93 -9.64
N VAL A 143 37.86 4.29 -10.64
CA VAL A 143 37.79 2.82 -10.74
C VAL A 143 39.01 2.25 -11.47
N ARG A 144 39.56 2.98 -12.44
CA ARG A 144 40.58 2.50 -13.40
C ARG A 144 41.67 3.55 -13.70
N PRO A 145 42.43 4.01 -12.69
CA PRO A 145 43.50 4.99 -12.90
C PRO A 145 44.57 4.44 -13.86
N GLY A 146 44.84 5.17 -14.94
CA GLY A 146 45.87 4.81 -15.94
C GLY A 146 45.47 3.71 -16.93
N ILE A 147 44.28 3.13 -16.82
CA ILE A 147 43.75 2.13 -17.76
C ILE A 147 42.68 2.81 -18.63
N PRO A 148 42.91 2.98 -19.95
CA PRO A 148 41.99 3.73 -20.81
C PRO A 148 40.78 2.92 -21.32
N ILE A 149 40.84 1.58 -21.29
CA ILE A 149 39.76 0.69 -21.78
C ILE A 149 39.57 -0.45 -20.78
N PRO A 150 38.33 -0.86 -20.47
CA PRO A 150 37.06 -0.28 -20.92
C PRO A 150 36.84 1.16 -20.42
N VAL A 151 36.13 1.95 -21.22
CA VAL A 151 35.72 3.32 -20.95
C VAL A 151 34.46 3.29 -20.10
N GLU A 152 34.46 4.02 -18.99
CA GLU A 152 33.29 4.24 -18.17
C GLU A 152 32.37 5.27 -18.86
N ILE A 153 31.20 4.84 -19.34
CA ILE A 153 30.27 5.66 -20.11
C ILE A 153 28.91 5.76 -19.41
N ASP A 154 28.28 6.91 -19.60
CA ASP A 154 26.91 7.22 -19.23
C ASP A 154 26.11 7.54 -20.50
N PHE A 155 25.02 6.82 -20.75
CA PHE A 155 24.14 7.11 -21.89
C PHE A 155 22.68 6.83 -21.56
N ASP A 156 21.78 7.51 -22.25
CA ASP A 156 20.35 7.26 -22.16
C ASP A 156 19.94 6.26 -23.24
N ASP A 157 19.38 5.12 -22.84
CA ASP A 157 18.87 4.10 -23.74
C ASP A 157 17.34 4.15 -23.79
N PHE A 158 16.78 4.04 -25.00
CA PHE A 158 15.33 4.00 -25.20
C PHE A 158 14.85 2.54 -25.21
N THR A 159 14.42 2.08 -24.05
CA THR A 159 14.21 0.65 -23.76
C THR A 159 12.86 0.39 -23.09
N GLU A 160 12.43 -0.87 -23.09
CA GLU A 160 11.31 -1.36 -22.28
C GLU A 160 11.75 -1.63 -20.83
N ASP A 161 13.05 -1.69 -20.55
CA ASP A 161 13.60 -1.91 -19.21
C ASP A 161 13.62 -0.62 -18.34
N ILE A 162 12.44 -0.01 -18.21
CA ILE A 162 12.14 1.15 -17.38
C ILE A 162 11.55 0.73 -16.03
N ASP A 163 11.65 1.60 -15.02
CA ASP A 163 11.26 1.26 -13.66
C ASP A 163 9.79 0.84 -13.53
N GLU A 164 8.87 1.42 -14.32
CA GLU A 164 7.49 0.97 -14.36
C GLU A 164 7.37 -0.52 -14.73
N ASN A 165 8.00 -0.93 -15.85
CA ASN A 165 7.95 -2.31 -16.31
C ASN A 165 8.67 -3.25 -15.35
N ARG A 166 9.78 -2.80 -14.74
CA ARG A 166 10.53 -3.59 -13.74
C ARG A 166 9.70 -3.86 -12.49
N ILE A 167 8.91 -2.89 -12.02
CA ILE A 167 7.96 -3.09 -10.90
C ILE A 167 6.91 -4.15 -11.29
N LEU A 168 6.29 -4.00 -12.46
CA LEU A 168 5.26 -4.93 -12.96
C LEU A 168 5.80 -6.35 -13.13
N HIS A 169 6.99 -6.48 -13.75
CA HIS A 169 7.66 -7.77 -13.92
C HIS A 169 8.01 -8.41 -12.58
N THR A 170 8.48 -7.62 -11.61
CA THR A 170 8.79 -8.13 -10.27
C THR A 170 7.53 -8.68 -9.58
N ALA A 171 6.40 -7.99 -9.69
CA ALA A 171 5.13 -8.47 -9.15
C ALA A 171 4.65 -9.77 -9.81
N LEU A 172 4.77 -9.90 -11.14
CA LEU A 172 4.47 -11.15 -11.86
C LEU A 172 5.32 -12.33 -11.34
N ARG A 173 6.63 -12.12 -11.16
CA ARG A 173 7.56 -13.15 -10.66
C ARG A 173 7.29 -13.53 -9.21
N VAL A 174 6.82 -12.59 -8.40
CA VAL A 174 6.45 -12.84 -7.00
C VAL A 174 5.16 -13.67 -6.94
N LEU A 175 4.15 -13.34 -7.75
CA LEU A 175 2.90 -14.09 -7.81
C LEU A 175 3.08 -15.51 -8.33
N ASP A 176 3.93 -15.74 -9.33
CA ASP A 176 4.19 -17.09 -9.87
C ASP A 176 4.85 -18.04 -8.85
N ARG A 177 5.42 -17.48 -7.77
CA ARG A 177 6.01 -18.24 -6.66
C ARG A 177 5.05 -18.42 -5.49
N LEU A 178 3.85 -17.85 -5.55
CA LEU A 178 2.89 -17.92 -4.48
C LEU A 178 2.06 -19.21 -4.58
N ASP A 179 2.13 -20.02 -3.54
CA ASP A 179 1.28 -21.20 -3.43
C ASP A 179 -0.19 -20.82 -3.23
N GLY A 180 -1.11 -21.64 -3.77
CA GLY A 180 -2.55 -21.47 -3.57
C GLY A 180 -3.26 -20.56 -4.58
N LEU A 181 -2.55 -20.05 -5.59
CA LEU A 181 -3.18 -19.48 -6.77
C LEU A 181 -3.84 -20.57 -7.64
N THR A 182 -4.87 -20.18 -8.38
CA THR A 182 -5.63 -21.11 -9.21
C THR A 182 -4.84 -21.47 -10.46
N ILE A 183 -5.05 -22.68 -11.00
CA ILE A 183 -4.29 -23.17 -12.17
C ILE A 183 -4.46 -22.23 -13.36
N GLY A 184 -5.67 -21.74 -13.61
CA GLY A 184 -5.96 -20.78 -14.69
C GLY A 184 -5.15 -19.49 -14.53
N LEU A 185 -5.10 -18.92 -13.33
CA LEU A 185 -4.34 -17.72 -13.05
C LEU A 185 -2.83 -17.94 -13.23
N GLY A 186 -2.32 -19.11 -12.81
CA GLY A 186 -0.93 -19.50 -13.04
C GLY A 186 -0.55 -19.57 -14.53
N HIS A 187 -1.45 -20.05 -15.40
CA HIS A 187 -1.23 -20.02 -16.85
C HIS A 187 -1.18 -18.58 -17.40
N THR A 188 -2.10 -17.72 -16.97
CA THR A 188 -2.13 -16.32 -17.40
C THR A 188 -0.86 -15.58 -16.96
N LEU A 189 -0.41 -15.76 -15.71
CA LEU A 189 0.83 -15.18 -15.21
C LEU A 189 2.04 -15.58 -16.07
N LYS A 190 2.18 -16.86 -16.41
CA LYS A 190 3.27 -17.36 -17.27
C LYS A 190 3.20 -16.76 -18.67
N GLY A 191 2.01 -16.64 -19.24
CA GLY A 191 1.82 -15.98 -20.54
C GLY A 191 2.26 -14.52 -20.52
N MET A 192 1.91 -13.78 -19.47
CA MET A 192 2.30 -12.37 -19.32
C MET A 192 3.80 -12.20 -19.11
N GLN A 193 4.47 -13.10 -18.40
CA GLN A 193 5.93 -13.02 -18.20
C GLN A 193 6.72 -13.04 -19.52
N VAL A 194 6.19 -13.68 -20.57
CA VAL A 194 6.83 -13.68 -21.90
C VAL A 194 6.94 -12.26 -22.47
N LEU A 195 5.98 -11.39 -22.19
CA LEU A 195 6.00 -10.00 -22.63
C LEU A 195 7.14 -9.20 -21.96
N PHE A 196 7.58 -9.62 -20.77
CA PHE A 196 8.60 -8.95 -19.96
C PHE A 196 9.98 -9.63 -20.06
N VAL A 197 10.22 -10.46 -21.07
CA VAL A 197 11.47 -11.25 -21.19
C VAL A 197 12.73 -10.39 -21.20
N ASP A 198 12.67 -9.20 -21.80
CA ASP A 198 13.77 -8.24 -21.90
C ASP A 198 13.76 -7.17 -20.79
N VAL A 199 12.91 -7.34 -19.77
CA VAL A 199 12.79 -6.41 -18.62
C VAL A 199 13.40 -7.06 -17.39
N GLU A 200 14.27 -6.36 -16.68
CA GLU A 200 14.88 -6.88 -15.47
C GLU A 200 13.88 -6.85 -14.29
N SER A 201 13.99 -7.82 -13.37
CA SER A 201 13.29 -7.71 -12.09
C SER A 201 14.09 -6.86 -11.11
N LEU A 202 13.40 -6.11 -10.25
CA LEU A 202 14.03 -5.31 -9.21
C LEU A 202 14.78 -6.20 -8.20
N PRO A 203 15.95 -5.76 -7.71
CA PRO A 203 16.66 -6.44 -6.63
C PRO A 203 15.82 -6.44 -5.35
N ARG A 204 15.92 -7.51 -4.57
CA ARG A 204 15.18 -7.67 -3.32
C ARG A 204 15.75 -6.77 -2.23
N GLY A 205 14.88 -6.32 -1.33
CA GLY A 205 15.26 -5.55 -0.15
C GLY A 205 15.60 -4.09 -0.41
N LEU A 206 15.60 -3.66 -1.68
CA LEU A 206 15.68 -2.24 -2.03
C LEU A 206 14.28 -1.61 -2.05
N PRO A 207 14.16 -0.31 -1.72
CA PRO A 207 12.92 0.41 -1.89
C PRO A 207 12.49 0.41 -3.36
N LEU A 208 11.18 0.32 -3.60
CA LEU A 208 10.64 0.42 -4.96
C LEU A 208 10.91 1.83 -5.52
N PRO A 209 11.29 1.96 -6.80
CA PRO A 209 11.41 3.27 -7.45
C PRO A 209 10.12 4.09 -7.31
N GLU A 210 10.25 5.40 -7.14
CA GLU A 210 9.11 6.32 -7.18
C GLU A 210 8.74 6.60 -8.64
N ILE A 211 7.51 6.25 -9.02
CA ILE A 211 6.99 6.49 -10.37
C ILE A 211 6.11 7.73 -10.34
N ARG A 212 6.43 8.71 -11.20
CA ARG A 212 5.55 9.85 -11.46
C ARG A 212 4.61 9.51 -12.60
N LEU A 213 3.32 9.54 -12.32
CA LEU A 213 2.30 9.37 -13.35
C LEU A 213 2.19 10.65 -14.19
N HIS A 214 2.14 10.45 -15.49
CA HIS A 214 1.97 11.48 -16.51
C HIS A 214 1.15 10.91 -17.66
N ARG A 215 0.73 11.76 -18.60
CA ARG A 215 -0.15 11.37 -19.72
C ARG A 215 0.29 10.12 -20.48
N LEU A 216 1.60 9.86 -20.61
CA LEU A 216 2.14 8.72 -21.36
C LEU A 216 2.06 7.39 -20.61
N ASN A 217 2.12 7.38 -19.28
CA ASN A 217 2.12 6.16 -18.45
C ASN A 217 0.85 6.06 -17.56
N GLN A 218 -0.13 6.94 -17.74
CA GLN A 218 -1.35 6.96 -16.93
C GLN A 218 -2.13 5.64 -16.97
N HIS A 219 -2.07 4.93 -18.11
CA HIS A 219 -2.67 3.61 -18.26
C HIS A 219 -2.01 2.53 -17.39
N TYR A 220 -0.83 2.79 -16.82
CA TYR A 220 -0.15 1.92 -15.87
C TYR A 220 -0.51 2.21 -14.41
N ALA A 221 -1.32 3.23 -14.12
CA ALA A 221 -1.64 3.64 -12.76
C ALA A 221 -2.18 2.47 -11.91
N ALA A 222 -3.26 1.83 -12.37
CA ALA A 222 -3.87 0.70 -11.66
C ALA A 222 -2.94 -0.52 -11.48
N PRO A 223 -2.31 -1.07 -12.55
CA PRO A 223 -1.43 -2.23 -12.36
C PRO A 223 -0.18 -1.90 -11.54
N LEU A 224 0.36 -0.68 -11.59
CA LEU A 224 1.48 -0.28 -10.73
C LEU A 224 1.09 -0.23 -9.25
N GLN A 225 -0.11 0.28 -8.92
CA GLN A 225 -0.58 0.31 -7.53
C GLN A 225 -0.80 -1.11 -6.99
N LEU A 226 -1.45 -1.97 -7.78
CA LEU A 226 -1.63 -3.38 -7.41
C LEU A 226 -0.28 -4.10 -7.28
N ALA A 227 0.69 -3.83 -8.17
CA ALA A 227 2.05 -4.37 -8.06
C ALA A 227 2.73 -3.96 -6.76
N ARG A 228 2.60 -2.69 -6.32
CA ARG A 228 3.14 -2.24 -5.02
C ARG A 228 2.52 -3.02 -3.87
N VAL A 229 1.19 -3.15 -3.83
CA VAL A 229 0.48 -3.92 -2.80
C VAL A 229 0.95 -5.38 -2.77
N ILE A 230 1.11 -6.01 -3.94
CA ILE A 230 1.63 -7.39 -4.05
C ILE A 230 3.04 -7.51 -3.47
N LEU A 231 3.95 -6.61 -3.88
CA LEU A 231 5.35 -6.66 -3.47
C LEU A 231 5.50 -6.39 -1.97
N GLU A 232 4.72 -5.45 -1.42
CA GLU A 232 4.65 -5.18 0.00
C GLU A 232 4.08 -6.36 0.79
N ALA A 233 3.04 -7.01 0.28
CA ALA A 233 2.37 -8.14 0.95
C ALA A 233 3.28 -9.38 1.09
N VAL A 234 4.21 -9.58 0.16
CA VAL A 234 5.16 -10.71 0.17
C VAL A 234 6.49 -10.33 0.82
N SER A 235 6.86 -9.04 0.88
CA SER A 235 8.14 -8.57 1.43
C SER A 235 8.44 -9.06 2.87
N TRP A 236 7.41 -9.34 3.68
CA TRP A 236 7.53 -9.84 5.06
C TRP A 236 8.03 -11.29 5.21
N THR A 237 8.01 -12.06 4.12
CA THR A 237 8.17 -13.53 4.16
C THR A 237 9.60 -14.01 3.93
N HIS A 238 10.53 -13.11 3.64
CA HIS A 238 11.84 -13.46 3.08
C HIS A 238 13.05 -13.01 3.93
N ARG A 239 12.91 -12.86 5.26
CA ARG A 239 14.11 -12.80 6.12
C ARG A 239 14.74 -14.20 6.21
N GLU A 240 16.01 -14.25 5.80
CA GLU A 240 17.00 -15.33 5.86
C GLU A 240 16.52 -16.74 6.29
N GLY A 241 16.58 -17.68 5.34
CA GLY A 241 16.84 -19.10 5.65
C GLY A 241 15.65 -20.06 5.75
N ALA A 242 14.40 -19.60 5.71
CA ALA A 242 13.23 -20.49 5.77
C ALA A 242 12.34 -20.36 4.51
N THR A 243 12.08 -21.51 3.89
CA THR A 243 11.11 -21.85 2.83
C THR A 243 10.25 -20.73 2.21
N VAL A 244 10.47 -20.51 0.91
CA VAL A 244 9.46 -20.12 -0.09
C VAL A 244 8.20 -20.99 0.09
N GLY A 245 6.96 -20.55 0.01
CA GLY A 245 6.37 -19.23 -0.23
C GLY A 245 4.85 -19.39 -0.20
N GLY A 246 4.20 -18.96 0.88
CA GLY A 246 2.73 -19.03 0.98
C GLY A 246 2.10 -17.92 1.79
N THR A 247 2.91 -17.03 2.38
CA THR A 247 2.41 -15.89 3.14
C THR A 247 2.24 -14.69 2.21
N PHE A 248 1.05 -14.09 2.24
CA PHE A 248 0.66 -12.90 1.52
C PHE A 248 -0.25 -12.09 2.46
N LEU A 249 0.31 -11.02 3.02
CA LEU A 249 -0.35 -10.22 4.06
C LEU A 249 -0.41 -8.74 3.64
N VAL A 250 -1.61 -8.28 3.32
CA VAL A 250 -1.88 -6.90 2.88
C VAL A 250 -2.11 -6.01 4.10
N ASP A 251 -1.38 -4.89 4.15
CA ASP A 251 -1.60 -3.84 5.14
C ASP A 251 -2.78 -2.96 4.71
N MET A 252 -3.92 -3.16 5.37
CA MET A 252 -5.14 -2.42 5.00
C MET A 252 -5.13 -0.97 5.47
N ALA A 253 -4.31 -0.62 6.48
CA ALA A 253 -4.16 0.77 6.86
C ALA A 253 -3.50 1.55 5.72
N GLN A 254 -2.41 1.01 5.16
CA GLN A 254 -1.72 1.61 4.02
C GLN A 254 -2.60 1.67 2.76
N VAL A 255 -3.36 0.60 2.47
CA VAL A 255 -4.28 0.58 1.32
C VAL A 255 -5.38 1.64 1.47
N PHE A 256 -5.97 1.76 2.66
CA PHE A 256 -7.02 2.73 2.92
C PHE A 256 -6.50 4.17 2.86
N GLU A 257 -5.36 4.43 3.50
CA GLU A 257 -4.67 5.73 3.50
C GLU A 257 -4.41 6.20 2.06
N GLY A 258 -3.74 5.36 1.26
CA GLY A 258 -3.42 5.67 -0.13
C GLY A 258 -4.67 5.91 -0.98
N TYR A 259 -5.72 5.10 -0.79
CA TYR A 259 -6.98 5.25 -1.49
C TYR A 259 -7.66 6.59 -1.18
N VAL A 260 -7.80 6.93 0.11
CA VAL A 260 -8.42 8.19 0.54
C VAL A 260 -7.60 9.37 0.03
N ALA A 261 -6.27 9.35 0.19
CA ALA A 261 -5.39 10.41 -0.28
C ALA A 261 -5.49 10.63 -1.80
N ASN A 262 -5.44 9.54 -2.60
CA ASN A 262 -5.56 9.62 -4.05
C ASN A 262 -6.92 10.17 -4.49
N ARG A 263 -8.00 9.76 -3.81
CA ARG A 263 -9.33 10.21 -4.16
C ARG A 263 -9.59 11.66 -3.76
N LEU A 264 -9.13 12.08 -2.58
CA LEU A 264 -9.14 13.49 -2.18
C LEU A 264 -8.30 14.34 -3.13
N HIS A 265 -7.11 13.89 -3.54
CA HIS A 265 -6.30 14.59 -4.53
C HIS A 265 -7.09 14.83 -5.83
N THR A 266 -7.80 13.81 -6.31
CA THR A 266 -8.59 13.94 -7.55
C THR A 266 -9.74 14.92 -7.41
N ILE A 267 -10.49 14.85 -6.31
CA ILE A 267 -11.69 15.67 -6.09
C ILE A 267 -11.32 17.13 -5.81
N LEU A 268 -10.35 17.35 -4.92
CA LEU A 268 -9.98 18.69 -4.46
C LEU A 268 -9.11 19.47 -5.46
N ALA A 269 -8.53 18.78 -6.45
CA ALA A 269 -7.83 19.45 -7.56
C ALA A 269 -8.77 20.35 -8.38
N GLU A 270 -10.07 20.03 -8.46
CA GLU A 270 -11.07 20.87 -9.13
C GLU A 270 -11.25 22.23 -8.44
N ASP A 271 -11.03 22.27 -7.12
CA ASP A 271 -11.09 23.48 -6.28
C ASP A 271 -9.73 24.20 -6.20
N GLY A 272 -8.71 23.78 -6.97
CA GLY A 272 -7.37 24.36 -6.94
C GLY A 272 -6.54 24.01 -5.69
N LEU A 273 -6.99 23.03 -4.91
CA LEU A 273 -6.29 22.55 -3.72
C LEU A 273 -5.31 21.44 -4.07
N THR A 274 -4.23 21.35 -3.31
CA THR A 274 -3.22 20.29 -3.42
C THR A 274 -3.31 19.37 -2.22
N VAL A 275 -3.26 18.06 -2.48
CA VAL A 275 -3.24 17.02 -1.45
C VAL A 275 -1.87 16.34 -1.47
N THR A 276 -1.16 16.42 -0.35
CA THR A 276 0.14 15.76 -0.16
C THR A 276 -0.05 14.59 0.80
N ALA A 277 0.27 13.38 0.35
CA ALA A 277 0.22 12.18 1.17
C ALA A 277 1.55 11.97 1.92
N GLN A 278 1.48 11.50 3.16
CA GLN A 278 2.63 11.07 3.97
C GLN A 278 3.75 12.11 4.09
N ASP A 279 3.38 13.38 4.23
CA ASP A 279 4.34 14.50 4.21
C ASP A 279 5.33 14.40 5.38
N ARG A 280 6.64 14.41 5.09
CA ARG A 280 7.72 14.23 6.07
C ARG A 280 8.47 15.53 6.39
N HIS A 281 7.98 16.68 5.94
CA HIS A 281 8.64 17.97 6.12
C HIS A 281 8.33 18.64 7.47
N TYR A 282 7.60 17.97 8.36
CA TYR A 282 7.13 18.56 9.61
C TYR A 282 7.81 17.94 10.84
N TRP A 283 8.05 18.78 11.83
CA TRP A 283 8.58 18.41 13.14
C TRP A 283 7.75 19.08 14.22
N LEU A 284 7.59 18.42 15.36
CA LEU A 284 6.85 18.98 16.49
C LEU A 284 7.67 20.02 17.27
N ASP A 285 8.99 19.85 17.27
CA ASP A 285 9.93 20.63 18.06
C ASP A 285 10.95 21.37 17.19
N THR A 286 11.49 22.45 17.74
CA THR A 286 12.48 23.31 17.06
C THR A 286 13.78 22.57 16.73
N ASP A 287 14.20 21.63 17.59
CA ASP A 287 15.42 20.84 17.41
C ASP A 287 15.26 19.71 16.39
N ARG A 288 14.04 19.54 15.85
CA ARG A 288 13.69 18.52 14.85
C ARG A 288 13.94 17.09 15.34
N ALA A 289 13.82 16.86 16.64
CA ALA A 289 13.97 15.55 17.26
C ALA A 289 12.73 14.66 17.07
N ILE A 290 11.54 15.27 16.95
CA ILE A 290 10.25 14.61 16.84
C ILE A 290 9.69 14.86 15.45
N ALA A 291 10.03 13.95 14.52
CA ALA A 291 9.48 13.98 13.17
C ALA A 291 7.97 13.65 13.18
N LEU A 292 7.21 14.41 12.39
CA LEU A 292 5.79 14.19 12.16
C LEU A 292 5.58 13.70 10.74
N ARG A 293 4.58 12.83 10.56
CA ARG A 293 4.19 12.29 9.26
C ARG A 293 2.67 12.21 9.18
N PRO A 294 1.98 13.34 8.98
CA PRO A 294 0.56 13.31 8.67
C PRO A 294 0.30 12.48 7.41
N ASP A 295 -0.77 11.70 7.44
CA ASP A 295 -1.18 10.89 6.28
C ASP A 295 -1.57 11.78 5.10
N ILE A 296 -2.27 12.89 5.37
CA ILE A 296 -2.80 13.79 4.35
C ILE A 296 -2.64 15.24 4.81
N VAL A 297 -2.04 16.07 3.97
CA VAL A 297 -1.99 17.53 4.14
C VAL A 297 -2.68 18.19 2.95
N ILE A 298 -3.66 19.06 3.22
CA ILE A 298 -4.40 19.79 2.19
C ILE A 298 -3.91 21.24 2.22
N SER A 299 -3.52 21.75 1.06
CA SER A 299 -2.91 23.07 0.93
C SER A 299 -3.50 23.86 -0.23
N ALA A 300 -3.58 25.18 -0.08
CA ALA A 300 -3.80 26.11 -1.18
C ALA A 300 -2.52 26.88 -1.46
N HIS A 301 -2.08 26.89 -2.72
CA HIS A 301 -0.85 27.60 -3.15
C HIS A 301 0.39 27.27 -2.30
N GLY A 302 0.50 26.02 -1.82
CA GLY A 302 1.61 25.55 -0.98
C GLY A 302 1.51 25.91 0.50
N VAL A 303 0.44 26.58 0.94
CA VAL A 303 0.16 26.88 2.35
C VAL A 303 -0.81 25.82 2.89
N PRO A 304 -0.44 25.08 3.96
CA PRO A 304 -1.35 24.15 4.62
C PRO A 304 -2.62 24.84 5.12
N LEU A 305 -3.77 24.25 4.79
CA LEU A 305 -5.08 24.71 5.26
C LEU A 305 -5.61 23.79 6.37
N THR A 306 -5.43 22.48 6.18
CA THR A 306 -5.88 21.48 7.13
C THR A 306 -5.05 20.20 6.98
N VAL A 307 -5.13 19.35 8.00
CA VAL A 307 -4.43 18.07 8.07
C VAL A 307 -5.41 16.94 8.39
N ALA A 308 -5.22 15.79 7.76
CA ALA A 308 -6.02 14.61 8.02
C ALA A 308 -5.15 13.39 8.29
N ASP A 309 -5.64 12.53 9.16
CA ASP A 309 -5.00 11.28 9.54
C ASP A 309 -6.03 10.14 9.45
N THR A 310 -5.65 9.07 8.76
CA THR A 310 -6.53 7.95 8.44
C THR A 310 -6.35 6.82 9.44
N LYS A 311 -7.46 6.24 9.88
CA LYS A 311 -7.49 5.19 10.89
C LYS A 311 -8.28 3.99 10.39
N TYR A 312 -7.56 2.96 9.92
CA TYR A 312 -8.16 1.67 9.57
C TYR A 312 -8.45 0.79 10.81
N LYS A 313 -9.29 1.31 11.71
CA LYS A 313 -9.76 0.57 12.89
C LYS A 313 -11.18 0.96 13.24
N VAL A 314 -11.92 0.01 13.80
CA VAL A 314 -13.25 0.28 14.34
C VAL A 314 -13.09 0.76 15.78
N LEU A 315 -13.80 1.81 16.16
CA LEU A 315 -13.83 2.30 17.53
C LEU A 315 -14.58 1.28 18.40
N GLY A 316 -13.92 0.75 19.43
CA GLY A 316 -14.47 -0.27 20.32
C GLY A 316 -15.56 0.28 21.27
N ALA A 317 -15.79 -0.43 22.39
CA ALA A 317 -16.85 -0.18 23.38
C ALA A 317 -16.85 1.21 24.08
N GLY A 318 -15.99 2.15 23.68
CA GLY A 318 -15.91 3.53 24.19
C GLY A 318 -16.98 4.47 23.63
N HIS A 319 -18.20 3.98 23.38
CA HIS A 319 -19.33 4.78 22.86
C HIS A 319 -18.99 5.61 21.60
N GLY A 320 -18.18 5.06 20.69
CA GLY A 320 -17.81 5.75 19.45
C GLY A 320 -16.88 6.95 19.60
N SER A 321 -16.24 7.15 20.78
CA SER A 321 -15.22 8.18 20.97
C SER A 321 -13.85 7.73 20.44
N PRO A 322 -13.06 8.62 19.80
CA PRO A 322 -11.72 8.29 19.33
C PRO A 322 -10.77 8.04 20.52
N PRO A 323 -9.79 7.13 20.38
CA PRO A 323 -8.73 6.95 21.38
C PRO A 323 -7.94 8.25 21.58
N ASN A 324 -7.60 8.54 22.84
CA ASN A 324 -6.84 9.74 23.19
C ASN A 324 -5.56 9.92 22.35
N GLY A 325 -4.85 8.82 22.05
CA GLY A 325 -3.64 8.86 21.24
C GLY A 325 -3.85 9.41 19.82
N ASP A 326 -4.99 9.10 19.20
CA ASP A 326 -5.32 9.62 17.87
C ASP A 326 -5.61 11.13 17.93
N VAL A 327 -6.32 11.57 18.99
CA VAL A 327 -6.61 12.99 19.22
C VAL A 327 -5.32 13.77 19.50
N TYR A 328 -4.43 13.25 20.34
CA TYR A 328 -3.13 13.89 20.62
C TYR A 328 -2.28 14.01 19.37
N GLN A 329 -2.28 12.99 18.51
CA GLN A 329 -1.58 13.03 17.22
C GLN A 329 -2.17 14.09 16.29
N ALA A 330 -3.49 14.16 16.14
CA ALA A 330 -4.15 15.18 15.32
C ALA A 330 -3.85 16.61 15.80
N VAL A 331 -3.88 16.84 17.12
CA VAL A 331 -3.52 18.14 17.71
C VAL A 331 -2.05 18.48 17.45
N ALA A 332 -1.14 17.51 17.61
CA ALA A 332 0.28 17.72 17.32
C ALA A 332 0.53 18.10 15.86
N TYR A 333 -0.19 17.47 14.92
CA TYR A 333 -0.15 17.84 13.51
C TYR A 333 -0.69 19.25 13.27
N ALA A 334 -1.87 19.59 13.80
CA ALA A 334 -2.45 20.91 13.66
C ALA A 334 -1.50 22.02 14.14
N LEU A 335 -0.90 21.82 15.32
CA LEU A 335 0.07 22.76 15.90
C LEU A 335 1.33 22.91 15.04
N ALA A 336 1.91 21.81 14.57
CA ALA A 336 3.14 21.84 13.78
C ALA A 336 2.93 22.45 12.38
N LEU A 337 1.74 22.27 11.81
CA LEU A 337 1.36 22.86 10.52
C LEU A 337 0.76 24.26 10.67
N ASN A 338 0.55 24.72 11.90
CA ASN A 338 -0.12 25.99 12.23
C ASN A 338 -1.48 26.14 11.54
N VAL A 339 -2.29 25.08 11.60
CA VAL A 339 -3.67 25.04 11.07
C VAL A 339 -4.67 24.92 12.22
N PRO A 340 -5.86 25.55 12.12
CA PRO A 340 -6.87 25.48 13.18
C PRO A 340 -7.57 24.13 13.23
N ASP A 341 -7.56 23.38 12.13
CA ASP A 341 -8.38 22.19 11.95
C ASP A 341 -7.54 20.95 11.65
N ALA A 342 -7.91 19.84 12.29
CA ALA A 342 -7.39 18.52 11.98
C ALA A 342 -8.53 17.50 11.88
N HIS A 343 -8.36 16.49 11.02
CA HIS A 343 -9.41 15.53 10.71
C HIS A 343 -8.91 14.10 10.99
N LEU A 344 -9.67 13.35 11.79
CA LEU A 344 -9.48 11.92 11.99
C LEU A 344 -10.48 11.16 11.13
N LEU A 345 -9.98 10.34 10.21
CA LEU A 345 -10.76 9.65 9.20
C LEU A 345 -10.82 8.15 9.52
N TYR A 346 -11.90 7.71 10.17
CA TYR A 346 -12.06 6.30 10.55
C TYR A 346 -12.82 5.50 9.51
N VAL A 347 -12.47 4.23 9.37
CA VAL A 347 -13.34 3.27 8.67
C VAL A 347 -14.61 3.00 9.48
N SER A 348 -15.76 3.04 8.81
CA SER A 348 -17.09 2.96 9.43
C SER A 348 -17.34 1.68 10.25
N GLY A 349 -18.25 1.79 11.22
CA GLY A 349 -18.92 0.67 11.88
C GLY A 349 -19.59 1.08 13.19
N ASP A 350 -18.86 1.83 14.00
CA ASP A 350 -19.25 2.23 15.37
C ASP A 350 -18.79 3.69 15.72
N VAL A 351 -18.35 4.46 14.72
CA VAL A 351 -17.81 5.82 14.89
C VAL A 351 -18.95 6.84 14.92
N ILE A 352 -18.96 7.70 15.93
CA ILE A 352 -19.89 8.83 16.01
C ILE A 352 -19.15 10.06 15.49
N GLU A 353 -19.62 10.61 14.37
CA GLU A 353 -19.07 11.85 13.84
C GLU A 353 -19.27 12.99 14.85
N ARG A 354 -18.19 13.75 15.08
CA ARG A 354 -18.20 14.84 16.06
C ARG A 354 -17.02 15.77 15.86
N THR A 355 -17.16 16.98 16.41
CA THR A 355 -16.06 17.93 16.56
C THR A 355 -15.62 17.96 18.02
N LEU A 356 -14.32 17.82 18.24
CA LEU A 356 -13.68 18.03 19.52
C LEU A 356 -13.05 19.42 19.49
N GLU A 357 -13.49 20.30 20.37
CA GLU A 357 -12.87 21.61 20.59
C GLU A 357 -11.71 21.45 21.58
N ILE A 358 -10.54 21.99 21.25
CA ILE A 358 -9.35 22.01 22.11
C ILE A 358 -8.97 23.47 22.38
N PRO A 359 -9.67 24.16 23.31
CA PRO A 359 -9.52 25.60 23.50
C PRO A 359 -8.10 26.04 23.85
N THR A 360 -7.38 25.24 24.64
CA THR A 360 -6.00 25.55 25.06
C THR A 360 -5.03 25.62 23.88
N ALA A 361 -5.29 24.86 22.82
CA ALA A 361 -4.47 24.83 21.61
C ALA A 361 -5.05 25.73 20.49
N GLY A 362 -6.30 26.17 20.62
CA GLY A 362 -7.02 26.83 19.52
C GLY A 362 -7.26 25.91 18.32
N VAL A 363 -7.35 24.59 18.56
CA VAL A 363 -7.48 23.57 17.51
C VAL A 363 -8.85 22.88 17.61
N ARG A 364 -9.44 22.56 16.47
CA ARG A 364 -10.62 21.69 16.32
C ARG A 364 -10.21 20.37 15.69
N VAL A 365 -10.61 19.26 16.31
CA VAL A 365 -10.42 17.92 15.74
C VAL A 365 -11.76 17.35 15.32
N TYR A 366 -11.93 17.17 14.02
CA TYR A 366 -13.13 16.58 13.42
C TYR A 366 -12.96 15.08 13.28
N VAL A 367 -13.94 14.32 13.75
CA VAL A 367 -13.98 12.87 13.64
C VAL A 367 -14.97 12.49 12.54
N HIS A 368 -14.49 11.84 11.49
CA HIS A 368 -15.27 11.43 10.33
C HIS A 368 -15.36 9.91 10.25
N ALA A 369 -16.48 9.42 9.72
CA ALA A 369 -16.67 8.00 9.43
C ALA A 369 -16.76 7.78 7.92
N ILE A 370 -15.80 7.06 7.34
CA ILE A 370 -15.80 6.71 5.92
C ILE A 370 -16.41 5.31 5.75
N PRO A 371 -17.57 5.18 5.08
CA PRO A 371 -18.13 3.87 4.75
C PRO A 371 -17.23 3.17 3.74
N ILE A 372 -16.56 2.11 4.18
CA ILE A 372 -15.76 1.22 3.30
C ILE A 372 -16.40 -0.15 3.11
N SER A 373 -17.51 -0.39 3.81
CA SER A 373 -18.38 -1.54 3.64
C SER A 373 -19.59 -1.11 2.81
N GLY A 374 -20.14 -2.03 2.01
CA GLY A 374 -21.22 -1.72 1.07
C GLY A 374 -20.73 -1.71 -0.38
N THR A 375 -21.50 -1.07 -1.27
CA THR A 375 -21.17 -1.02 -2.70
C THR A 375 -20.08 0.01 -2.98
N ILE A 376 -19.38 -0.13 -4.10
CA ILE A 376 -18.31 0.79 -4.52
C ILE A 376 -18.84 2.22 -4.63
N GLU A 377 -20.07 2.42 -5.09
CA GLU A 377 -20.71 3.73 -5.20
C GLU A 377 -20.89 4.38 -3.83
N GLN A 378 -21.19 3.60 -2.79
CA GLN A 378 -21.32 4.10 -1.42
C GLN A 378 -19.95 4.53 -0.86
N VAL A 379 -18.89 3.76 -1.14
CA VAL A 379 -17.52 4.10 -0.75
C VAL A 379 -17.08 5.41 -1.42
N GLU A 380 -17.30 5.53 -2.72
CA GLU A 380 -17.00 6.75 -3.50
C GLU A 380 -17.80 7.97 -3.00
N ALA A 381 -19.11 7.80 -2.77
CA ALA A 381 -19.96 8.86 -2.23
C ALA A 381 -19.50 9.32 -0.84
N GLY A 382 -19.04 8.40 0.00
CA GLY A 382 -18.47 8.70 1.32
C GLY A 382 -17.24 9.59 1.24
N VAL A 383 -16.29 9.26 0.37
CA VAL A 383 -15.08 10.10 0.18
C VAL A 383 -15.41 11.45 -0.45
N ALA A 384 -16.37 11.49 -1.39
CA ALA A 384 -16.83 12.74 -1.97
C ALA A 384 -17.54 13.65 -0.96
N HIS A 385 -18.30 13.06 -0.01
CA HIS A 385 -18.87 13.82 1.10
C HIS A 385 -17.78 14.38 2.00
N LEU A 386 -16.81 13.55 2.38
CA LEU A 386 -15.66 13.99 3.18
C LEU A 386 -14.92 15.17 2.52
N ALA A 387 -14.65 15.10 1.22
CA ALA A 387 -13.98 16.18 0.48
C ALA A 387 -14.70 17.53 0.64
N ARG A 388 -16.04 17.55 0.57
CA ARG A 388 -16.84 18.77 0.77
C ARG A 388 -16.76 19.28 2.20
N THR A 389 -16.72 18.39 3.19
CA THR A 389 -16.61 18.78 4.60
C THR A 389 -15.22 19.35 4.92
N LEU A 390 -14.17 18.80 4.30
CA LEU A 390 -12.79 19.29 4.44
C LEU A 390 -12.60 20.71 3.89
N THR A 391 -13.38 21.10 2.86
CA THR A 391 -13.27 22.43 2.23
C THR A 391 -14.27 23.45 2.77
N ALA A 392 -15.44 23.02 3.24
CA ALA A 392 -16.46 23.92 3.80
C ALA A 392 -15.94 24.73 4.99
N ASP A 393 -15.07 24.15 5.81
CA ASP A 393 -14.49 24.80 6.99
C ASP A 393 -13.21 25.59 6.67
N ALA A 394 -12.54 25.29 5.55
CA ALA A 394 -11.35 26.01 5.09
C ALA A 394 -11.66 27.32 4.33
N ALA A 395 -12.90 27.52 3.87
CA ALA A 395 -13.33 28.65 3.03
C ALA A 395 -13.47 30.01 3.77
N PHE A 396 -13.09 30.09 5.05
CA PHE A 396 -13.23 31.30 5.87
C PHE A 396 -11.93 31.83 6.50
N ALA A 397 -10.76 31.46 5.98
CA ALA A 397 -9.47 32.01 6.40
C ALA A 397 -8.90 33.03 5.41
#